data_AF-H2ZMX6-F1
#
_entry.id   AF-H2ZMX6-F1
#
_cell.length_a   1.000
_cell.length_b   1.000
_cell.length_c   1.000
_cell.angle_alpha   90.00
_cell.angle_beta   90.00
_cell.angle_gamma   90.00
#
_symmetry.space_group_name_H-M   'P 1'
#
loop_
_entity.id
_entity.type
_entity.pdbx_description
1 polymer ?
#
loop_
_entity_poly.entity_id
_entity_poly.type
_entity_poly.pdbx_seq_one_letter_code
_entity_poly.pdbx_strand_id
1 'polypeptide(L)'
;MQLLSFLIILCVFASSAIGAYPESTVGYEQPVYNLTANQPKDGSYEVRRYATSKWARTNVTAWSWEEASATGFKRLFAYISGDNNRQIKMDMTVPVVVGFYANPCVFCQDHFTVWFYIPEIYQASPPIPTDPSISIILMESWVEYFRIFSGFAVGDRPYKETNHLSKDMKKNGMAADIDESTMYLGSYDPPFKMFHRHNEVSMIKAKK
;
A
#
# COMPACT_ATOMS: atom_id res chain seq x y z
N MET A 1 -48.53 4.28 -46.19
CA MET A 1 -48.57 3.75 -44.80
C MET A 1 -47.19 3.23 -44.48
N GLN A 2 -46.34 4.11 -43.95
CA GLN A 2 -45.95 4.17 -42.51
C GLN A 2 -44.99 3.02 -42.16
N LEU A 3 -43.68 3.27 -42.21
CA LEU A 3 -42.85 3.80 -41.10
C LEU A 3 -42.60 2.73 -40.04
N LEU A 4 -41.33 2.34 -39.87
CA LEU A 4 -40.63 2.30 -38.57
C LEU A 4 -39.20 1.82 -38.78
N SER A 5 -38.32 2.79 -39.04
CA SER A 5 -36.87 2.65 -38.95
C SER A 5 -36.48 2.70 -37.47
N PHE A 6 -36.09 1.56 -36.88
CA PHE A 6 -35.51 1.57 -35.53
C PHE A 6 -34.01 1.81 -35.63
N LEU A 7 -33.62 3.06 -35.39
CA LEU A 7 -32.24 3.45 -35.16
C LEU A 7 -31.86 2.98 -33.74
N ILE A 8 -31.11 1.89 -33.63
CA ILE A 8 -30.52 1.47 -32.35
C ILE A 8 -29.32 2.40 -32.10
N ILE A 9 -29.54 3.44 -31.28
CA ILE A 9 -28.46 4.26 -30.75
C ILE A 9 -27.73 3.40 -29.71
N LEU A 10 -26.59 2.84 -30.11
CA LEU A 10 -25.67 2.18 -29.18
C LEU A 10 -25.02 3.28 -28.32
N CYS A 11 -25.60 3.56 -27.15
CA CYS A 11 -24.95 4.37 -26.13
C CYS A 11 -23.68 3.65 -25.67
N VAL A 12 -22.53 4.04 -26.22
CA VAL A 12 -21.23 3.70 -25.66
C VAL A 12 -21.09 4.50 -24.37
N PHE A 13 -21.45 3.87 -23.25
CA PHE A 13 -21.01 4.36 -21.95
C PHE A 13 -19.49 4.19 -21.92
N ALA A 14 -18.77 5.30 -22.08
CA ALA A 14 -17.36 5.36 -21.72
C ALA A 14 -17.29 5.14 -20.21
N SER A 15 -17.11 3.88 -19.80
CA SER A 15 -16.72 3.55 -18.45
C SER A 15 -15.38 4.25 -18.22
N SER A 16 -15.39 5.31 -17.42
CA SER A 16 -14.18 5.83 -16.79
C SER A 16 -13.42 4.63 -16.26
N ALA A 17 -12.17 4.47 -16.68
CA ALA A 17 -11.32 3.36 -16.27
C ALA A 17 -11.15 3.40 -14.75
N ILE A 18 -12.01 2.64 -14.05
CA ILE A 18 -11.73 2.18 -12.70
C ILE A 18 -10.55 1.23 -12.91
N GLY A 19 -9.39 1.60 -12.39
CA GLY A 19 -8.15 0.84 -12.56
C GLY A 19 -8.41 -0.64 -12.31
N ALA A 20 -8.01 -1.48 -13.26
CA ALA A 20 -8.16 -2.92 -13.13
C ALA A 20 -7.32 -3.39 -11.94
N TYR A 21 -7.97 -3.75 -10.84
CA TYR A 21 -7.32 -4.41 -9.72
C TYR A 21 -6.75 -5.75 -10.21
N PRO A 22 -5.49 -6.09 -9.94
CA PRO A 22 -4.98 -7.42 -10.24
C PRO A 22 -5.81 -8.48 -9.49
N GLU A 23 -6.08 -9.59 -10.19
CA GLU A 23 -7.04 -10.66 -9.92
C GLU A 23 -6.86 -11.41 -8.57
N SER A 24 -5.98 -10.97 -7.67
CA SER A 24 -5.59 -11.69 -6.45
C SER A 24 -6.03 -11.10 -5.11
N THR A 25 -6.93 -10.10 -5.07
CA THR A 25 -7.39 -9.46 -3.81
C THR A 25 -8.88 -9.65 -3.53
N VAL A 26 -9.40 -10.89 -3.69
CA VAL A 26 -10.82 -11.17 -3.47
C VAL A 26 -11.21 -10.86 -2.01
N GLY A 27 -11.85 -9.71 -1.79
CA GLY A 27 -12.69 -9.41 -0.63
C GLY A 27 -12.19 -8.39 0.39
N TYR A 28 -10.92 -7.94 0.35
CA TYR A 28 -10.42 -6.94 1.30
C TYR A 28 -10.44 -5.53 0.69
N GLU A 29 -10.90 -4.57 1.50
CA GLU A 29 -10.85 -3.15 1.14
C GLU A 29 -9.40 -2.68 1.01
N GLN A 30 -9.17 -1.72 0.10
CA GLN A 30 -7.87 -1.16 -0.23
C GLN A 30 -7.92 0.38 -0.26
N PRO A 31 -6.80 1.06 0.05
CA PRO A 31 -6.72 2.50 -0.10
C PRO A 31 -6.97 2.93 -1.55
N VAL A 32 -7.87 3.91 -1.73
CA VAL A 32 -8.27 4.41 -3.06
C VAL A 32 -7.13 5.21 -3.70
N TYR A 33 -6.82 4.86 -4.95
CA TYR A 33 -5.85 5.58 -5.77
C TYR A 33 -6.30 5.71 -7.22
N ASN A 34 -5.68 6.66 -7.93
CA ASN A 34 -5.73 6.78 -9.39
C ASN A 34 -4.33 6.61 -9.97
N LEU A 35 -4.23 5.99 -11.15
CA LEU A 35 -2.98 6.00 -11.92
C LEU A 35 -2.69 7.42 -12.40
N THR A 36 -1.44 7.87 -12.27
CA THR A 36 -1.01 9.18 -12.76
C THR A 36 -0.68 9.16 -14.25
N ALA A 37 -0.61 10.33 -14.89
CA ALA A 37 -0.15 10.45 -16.28
C ALA A 37 1.34 10.10 -16.48
N ASN A 38 2.13 10.01 -15.41
CA ASN A 38 3.57 9.74 -15.47
C ASN A 38 3.88 8.23 -15.46
N GLN A 39 2.97 7.37 -15.95
CA GLN A 39 3.27 5.94 -16.07
C GLN A 39 4.48 5.71 -16.98
N PRO A 40 5.35 4.74 -16.65
CA PRO A 40 6.41 4.33 -17.55
C PRO A 40 5.82 3.62 -18.77
N LYS A 41 6.31 3.94 -19.96
CA LYS A 41 5.83 3.34 -21.22
C LYS A 41 6.08 1.84 -21.31
N ASP A 42 7.09 1.34 -20.61
CA ASP A 42 7.48 -0.07 -20.60
C ASP A 42 6.76 -0.90 -19.52
N GLY A 43 5.91 -0.28 -18.69
CA GLY A 43 5.17 -0.98 -17.62
C GLY A 43 6.06 -1.52 -16.50
N SER A 44 7.29 -1.02 -16.36
CA SER A 44 8.26 -1.49 -15.35
C SER A 44 7.86 -1.23 -13.90
N TYR A 45 7.00 -0.24 -13.67
CA TYR A 45 6.42 0.13 -12.38
C TYR A 45 5.10 0.86 -12.58
N GLU A 46 4.34 1.05 -11.50
CA GLU A 46 3.14 1.88 -11.48
C GLU A 46 3.37 3.18 -10.72
N VAL A 47 2.73 4.25 -11.15
CA VAL A 47 2.70 5.52 -10.42
C VAL A 47 1.28 5.80 -9.96
N ARG A 48 1.05 5.73 -8.66
CA ARG A 48 -0.28 5.88 -8.06
C ARG A 48 -0.36 7.22 -7.32
N ARG A 49 -1.50 7.89 -7.44
CA ARG A 49 -1.88 9.01 -6.57
C ARG A 49 -2.96 8.52 -5.62
N TYR A 50 -2.64 8.46 -4.34
CA TYR A 50 -3.58 8.10 -3.29
C TYR A 50 -4.40 9.32 -2.85
N ALA A 51 -5.67 9.08 -2.54
CA ALA A 51 -6.50 10.07 -1.88
C ALA A 51 -6.07 10.25 -0.41
N THR A 52 -6.43 11.39 0.16
CA THR A 52 -6.25 11.64 1.58
C THR A 52 -6.96 10.57 2.40
N SER A 53 -6.24 9.92 3.32
CA SER A 53 -6.78 8.81 4.12
C SER A 53 -6.11 8.71 5.49
N LYS A 54 -6.84 8.16 6.46
CA LYS A 54 -6.33 7.82 7.78
C LYS A 54 -5.83 6.38 7.81
N TRP A 55 -4.72 6.21 8.51
CA TRP A 55 -4.04 4.92 8.70
C TRP A 55 -3.72 4.72 10.17
N ALA A 56 -3.86 3.50 10.65
CA ALA A 56 -3.34 3.11 11.96
C ALA A 56 -1.91 2.63 11.79
N ARG A 57 -0.98 3.12 12.63
CA ARG A 57 0.43 2.74 12.56
C ARG A 57 1.03 2.47 13.92
N THR A 58 2.06 1.62 13.94
CA THR A 58 2.93 1.39 15.10
C THR A 58 4.38 1.37 14.67
N ASN A 59 5.24 1.97 15.49
CA ASN A 59 6.68 1.88 15.31
C ASN A 59 7.20 0.63 16.03
N VAL A 60 8.18 -0.04 15.43
CA VAL A 60 8.82 -1.24 15.98
C VAL A 60 10.32 -1.15 15.77
N THR A 61 11.09 -1.36 16.83
CA THR A 61 12.53 -1.54 16.76
C THR A 61 12.83 -3.03 16.77
N ALA A 62 13.50 -3.56 15.75
CA ALA A 62 13.69 -5.00 15.55
C ALA A 62 14.99 -5.31 14.80
N TRP A 63 15.43 -6.58 14.82
CA TRP A 63 16.62 -7.02 14.07
C TRP A 63 16.33 -7.33 12.61
N SER A 64 15.07 -7.55 12.27
CA SER A 64 14.65 -7.78 10.90
C SER A 64 13.26 -7.18 10.65
N TRP A 65 12.96 -6.94 9.37
CA TRP A 65 11.67 -6.42 8.98
C TRP A 65 10.56 -7.45 9.19
N GLU A 66 10.85 -8.76 9.13
CA GLU A 66 9.90 -9.83 9.41
C GLU A 66 9.46 -9.80 10.88
N GLU A 67 10.41 -9.64 11.81
CA GLU A 67 10.13 -9.49 13.24
C GLU A 67 9.29 -8.23 13.50
N ALA A 68 9.65 -7.11 12.86
CA ALA A 68 8.90 -5.88 12.94
C ALA A 68 7.48 -6.03 12.40
N SER A 69 7.32 -6.68 11.24
CA SER A 69 6.06 -6.94 10.58
C SER A 69 5.15 -7.78 11.47
N ALA A 70 5.64 -8.89 12.02
CA ALA A 70 4.87 -9.75 12.91
C ALA A 70 4.43 -9.02 14.19
N THR A 71 5.33 -8.24 14.80
CA THR A 71 5.05 -7.47 16.01
C THR A 71 4.02 -6.37 15.74
N GLY A 72 4.23 -5.58 14.68
CA GLY A 72 3.35 -4.49 14.31
C GLY A 72 1.98 -4.99 13.85
N PHE A 73 1.93 -6.06 13.06
CA PHE A 73 0.70 -6.73 12.67
C PHE A 73 -0.10 -7.15 13.89
N LYS A 74 0.52 -7.80 14.88
CA LYS A 74 -0.19 -8.24 16.10
C LYS A 74 -0.85 -7.07 16.83
N ARG A 75 -0.16 -5.94 16.99
CA ARG A 75 -0.69 -4.73 17.64
C ARG A 75 -1.87 -4.15 16.85
N LEU A 76 -1.69 -3.93 15.55
CA LEU A 76 -2.73 -3.36 14.70
C LEU A 76 -3.92 -4.32 14.53
N PHE A 77 -3.67 -5.62 14.52
CA PHE A 77 -4.72 -6.64 14.47
C PHE A 77 -5.56 -6.65 15.75
N ALA A 78 -4.94 -6.49 16.92
CA ALA A 78 -5.67 -6.33 18.18
C ALA A 78 -6.57 -5.08 18.15
N TYR A 79 -6.04 -3.95 17.66
CA TYR A 79 -6.79 -2.70 17.49
C TYR A 79 -8.04 -2.88 16.64
N ILE A 80 -7.92 -3.46 15.44
CA ILE A 80 -9.09 -3.72 14.58
C ILE A 80 -9.99 -4.84 15.13
N SER A 81 -9.49 -5.69 16.02
CA SER A 81 -10.27 -6.77 16.66
C SER A 81 -11.07 -6.33 17.90
N GLY A 82 -11.03 -5.04 18.25
CA GLY A 82 -11.79 -4.46 19.36
C GLY A 82 -10.94 -3.83 20.46
N ASP A 83 -9.61 -3.87 20.38
CA ASP A 83 -8.74 -3.15 21.33
C ASP A 83 -8.67 -1.66 20.98
N ASN A 84 -9.81 -1.00 21.15
CA ASN A 84 -10.02 0.41 20.93
C ASN A 84 -11.11 0.93 21.89
N ASN A 85 -11.19 2.23 22.04
CA ASN A 85 -12.05 2.88 23.04
C ASN A 85 -13.56 2.58 22.88
N ARG A 86 -13.99 2.11 21.71
CA ARG A 86 -15.39 1.75 21.42
C ARG A 86 -15.64 0.24 21.37
N GLN A 87 -14.60 -0.58 21.53
CA GLN A 87 -14.68 -2.05 21.42
C GLN A 87 -15.25 -2.52 20.07
N ILE A 88 -15.07 -1.71 19.01
CA ILE A 88 -15.59 -2.00 17.67
C ILE A 88 -14.62 -2.94 16.96
N LYS A 89 -15.17 -3.98 16.33
CA LYS A 89 -14.44 -4.80 15.37
C LYS A 89 -14.53 -4.16 13.99
N MET A 90 -13.39 -3.92 13.37
CA MET A 90 -13.26 -3.38 12.03
C MET A 90 -12.77 -4.46 11.08
N ASP A 91 -13.25 -4.43 9.85
CA ASP A 91 -12.82 -5.38 8.82
C ASP A 91 -11.33 -5.17 8.51
N MET A 92 -10.66 -6.25 8.16
CA MET A 92 -9.27 -6.21 7.69
C MET A 92 -9.22 -5.54 6.31
N THR A 93 -8.15 -4.79 6.07
CA THR A 93 -7.85 -4.16 4.78
C THR A 93 -6.49 -4.63 4.29
N VAL A 94 -6.22 -4.42 3.00
CA VAL A 94 -4.89 -4.64 2.41
C VAL A 94 -4.40 -3.38 1.70
N PRO A 95 -3.08 -3.21 1.50
CA PRO A 95 -1.99 -4.04 2.02
C PRO A 95 -1.70 -3.80 3.50
N VAL A 96 -1.04 -4.78 4.13
CA VAL A 96 -0.22 -4.51 5.32
C VAL A 96 1.08 -3.87 4.84
N VAL A 97 1.36 -2.65 5.28
CA VAL A 97 2.55 -1.91 4.87
C VAL A 97 3.62 -1.99 5.95
N VAL A 98 4.86 -2.27 5.57
CA VAL A 98 6.05 -2.17 6.42
C VAL A 98 7.02 -1.18 5.81
N GLY A 99 7.54 -0.27 6.62
CA GLY A 99 8.35 0.85 6.16
C GLY A 99 9.72 0.76 6.76
N PHE A 100 10.68 0.94 5.89
CA PHE A 100 12.10 0.78 6.16
C PHE A 100 12.70 2.18 6.11
N TYR A 101 13.47 2.50 7.14
CA TYR A 101 14.11 3.80 7.28
C TYR A 101 15.62 3.58 7.34
N ALA A 102 16.37 4.38 6.59
CA ALA A 102 17.82 4.28 6.58
C ALA A 102 18.38 4.46 8.00
N ASN A 103 19.12 3.46 8.46
CA ASN A 103 19.82 3.46 9.73
C ASN A 103 21.33 3.34 9.47
N PRO A 104 22.15 4.34 9.84
CA PRO A 104 23.59 4.29 9.60
C PRO A 104 24.32 3.29 10.50
N CYS A 105 23.66 2.76 11.54
CA CYS A 105 24.28 1.84 12.49
C CYS A 105 24.15 0.38 12.05
N VAL A 106 25.28 -0.23 11.64
CA VAL A 106 25.33 -1.62 11.17
C VAL A 106 25.09 -2.66 12.28
N PHE A 107 25.32 -2.31 13.54
CA PHE A 107 25.20 -3.22 14.69
C PHE A 107 24.03 -2.88 15.62
N CYS A 108 23.10 -2.04 15.15
CA CYS A 108 21.92 -1.66 15.90
C CYS A 108 20.69 -2.38 15.35
N GLN A 109 19.63 -2.46 16.15
CA GLN A 109 18.31 -2.75 15.63
C GLN A 109 17.85 -1.62 14.70
N ASP A 110 17.06 -1.99 13.70
CA ASP A 110 16.45 -1.06 12.77
C ASP A 110 15.11 -0.57 13.30
N HIS A 111 14.71 0.62 12.82
CA HIS A 111 13.40 1.18 13.09
C HIS A 111 12.51 0.94 11.89
N PHE A 112 11.39 0.28 12.16
CA PHE A 112 10.34 0.03 11.19
C PHE A 112 9.07 0.71 11.65
N THR A 113 8.18 0.95 10.70
CA THR A 113 6.80 1.28 11.00
C THR A 113 5.90 0.33 10.23
N VAL A 114 4.83 -0.12 10.86
CA VAL A 114 3.81 -0.97 10.24
C VAL A 114 2.52 -0.19 10.18
N TRP A 115 1.79 -0.27 9.06
CA TRP A 115 0.52 0.44 8.87
C TRP A 115 -0.58 -0.48 8.37
N PHE A 116 -1.79 -0.23 8.87
CA PHE A 116 -3.06 -0.71 8.33
C PHE A 116 -3.86 0.47 7.80
N TYR A 117 -4.44 0.28 6.62
CA TYR A 117 -5.46 1.19 6.13
C TYR A 117 -6.70 1.06 7.03
N ILE A 118 -7.34 2.19 7.33
CA ILE A 118 -8.58 2.17 8.09
C ILE A 118 -9.72 2.00 7.09
N PRO A 119 -10.68 1.07 7.28
CA PRO A 119 -11.81 0.92 6.37
C PRO A 119 -12.58 2.22 6.18
N GLU A 120 -13.14 2.42 4.99
CA GLU A 120 -13.77 3.66 4.54
C GLU A 120 -14.87 4.12 5.50
N ILE A 121 -15.66 3.17 6.02
CA ILE A 121 -16.74 3.45 6.97
C ILE A 121 -16.24 4.10 8.28
N TYR A 122 -14.95 3.97 8.61
CA TYR A 122 -14.32 4.54 9.79
C TYR A 122 -13.38 5.71 9.47
N GLN A 123 -13.16 6.06 8.20
CA GLN A 123 -12.24 7.12 7.79
C GLN A 123 -12.56 8.48 8.44
N ALA A 124 -13.85 8.82 8.57
CA ALA A 124 -14.26 10.08 9.19
C ALA A 124 -13.94 10.14 10.70
N SER A 125 -14.21 9.05 11.43
CA SER A 125 -14.07 8.96 12.89
C SER A 125 -13.59 7.56 13.30
N PRO A 126 -12.28 7.27 13.16
CA PRO A 126 -11.73 5.98 13.54
C PRO A 126 -11.80 5.80 15.07
N PRO A 127 -12.08 4.57 15.56
CA PRO A 127 -12.03 4.33 16.99
C PRO A 127 -10.60 4.58 17.50
N ILE A 128 -10.47 5.15 18.70
CA ILE A 128 -9.18 5.54 19.26
C ILE A 128 -8.50 4.27 19.80
N PRO A 129 -7.25 3.96 19.40
CA PRO A 129 -6.51 2.84 19.97
C PRO A 129 -6.35 2.99 21.49
N THR A 130 -6.48 1.89 22.22
CA THR A 130 -6.19 1.79 23.66
C THR A 130 -4.70 1.51 23.92
N ASP A 131 -4.03 0.83 22.99
CA ASP A 131 -2.58 0.64 23.00
C ASP A 131 -1.86 1.96 22.63
N PRO A 132 -1.06 2.56 23.54
CA PRO A 132 -0.37 3.83 23.29
C PRO A 132 0.75 3.73 22.24
N SER A 133 1.16 2.52 21.84
CA SER A 133 2.12 2.32 20.75
C SER A 133 1.49 2.48 19.36
N ILE A 134 0.17 2.53 19.27
CA ILE A 134 -0.58 2.72 18.03
C ILE A 134 -1.00 4.18 17.91
N SER A 135 -0.74 4.77 16.75
CA SER A 135 -1.19 6.12 16.41
C SER A 135 -2.04 6.09 15.14
N ILE A 136 -3.06 6.94 15.10
CA ILE A 136 -3.82 7.20 13.87
C ILE A 136 -3.19 8.42 13.20
N ILE A 137 -2.76 8.28 11.96
CA ILE A 137 -2.20 9.36 11.16
C ILE A 137 -3.09 9.69 9.97
N LEU A 138 -3.12 10.96 9.58
CA LEU A 138 -3.69 11.41 8.32
C LEU A 138 -2.57 11.49 7.28
N MET A 139 -2.68 10.67 6.23
CA MET A 139 -1.86 10.79 5.04
C MET A 139 -2.60 11.71 4.05
N GLU A 140 -2.10 12.92 3.84
CA GLU A 140 -2.60 13.80 2.79
C GLU A 140 -2.26 13.23 1.41
N SER A 141 -3.13 13.42 0.42
CA SER A 141 -2.96 12.92 -0.96
C SER A 141 -1.51 12.95 -1.43
N TRP A 142 -0.94 11.78 -1.70
CA TRP A 142 0.46 11.62 -2.08
C TRP A 142 0.60 10.88 -3.41
N VAL A 143 1.80 10.93 -3.99
CA VAL A 143 2.19 10.17 -5.17
C VAL A 143 3.25 9.16 -4.76
N GLU A 144 3.14 7.94 -5.26
CA GLU A 144 4.02 6.84 -4.90
C GLU A 144 4.26 5.91 -6.09
N TYR A 145 5.47 5.37 -6.14
CA TYR A 145 5.97 4.52 -7.22
C TYR A 145 6.00 3.07 -6.73
N PHE A 146 5.43 2.13 -7.48
CA PHE A 146 5.25 0.74 -7.07
C PHE A 146 5.86 -0.24 -8.05
N ARG A 147 6.58 -1.24 -7.52
CA ARG A 147 6.95 -2.44 -8.25
C ARG A 147 6.24 -3.64 -7.65
N ILE A 148 5.46 -4.33 -8.47
CA ILE A 148 4.77 -5.57 -8.10
C ILE A 148 5.75 -6.74 -8.30
N PHE A 149 5.79 -7.66 -7.33
CA PHE A 149 6.56 -8.89 -7.45
C PHE A 149 5.85 -10.07 -6.79
N SER A 150 6.13 -11.27 -7.30
CA SER A 150 5.58 -12.51 -6.76
C SER A 150 6.58 -13.29 -5.90
N GLY A 151 6.10 -14.34 -5.24
CA GLY A 151 6.86 -15.15 -4.29
C GLY A 151 6.82 -14.60 -2.86
N PHE A 152 7.65 -15.14 -1.98
CA PHE A 152 7.76 -14.66 -0.60
C PHE A 152 8.66 -13.43 -0.53
N ALA A 153 8.18 -12.37 0.12
CA ALA A 153 9.05 -11.32 0.63
C ALA A 153 9.76 -11.88 1.87
N VAL A 154 11.03 -12.28 1.74
CA VAL A 154 11.87 -12.79 2.85
C VAL A 154 13.31 -12.32 2.66
N GLY A 155 14.01 -12.07 3.75
CA GLY A 155 15.41 -11.66 3.75
C GLY A 155 15.64 -10.42 2.90
N ASP A 156 16.57 -10.51 1.95
CA ASP A 156 16.99 -9.37 1.11
C ASP A 156 16.06 -9.09 -0.09
N ARG A 157 15.00 -9.88 -0.27
CA ARG A 157 14.14 -9.76 -1.46
C ARG A 157 13.49 -8.38 -1.61
N PRO A 158 12.87 -7.78 -0.57
CA PRO A 158 12.32 -6.43 -0.68
C PRO A 158 13.37 -5.40 -1.13
N TYR A 159 14.56 -5.42 -0.54
CA TYR A 159 15.65 -4.51 -0.92
C TYR A 159 16.08 -4.67 -2.39
N LYS A 160 16.16 -5.91 -2.89
CA LYS A 160 16.48 -6.17 -4.31
C LYS A 160 15.42 -5.60 -5.24
N GLU A 161 14.14 -5.78 -4.92
CA GLU A 161 13.05 -5.24 -5.73
C GLU A 161 13.00 -3.71 -5.67
N THR A 162 13.28 -3.10 -4.51
CA THR A 162 13.38 -1.64 -4.38
C THR A 162 14.53 -1.10 -5.22
N ASN A 163 15.66 -1.80 -5.26
CA ASN A 163 16.78 -1.44 -6.12
C ASN A 163 16.42 -1.53 -7.61
N HIS A 164 15.62 -2.52 -8.03
CA HIS A 164 15.10 -2.57 -9.39
C HIS A 164 14.16 -1.41 -9.69
N LEU A 165 13.22 -1.10 -8.78
CA LEU A 165 12.32 0.05 -8.90
C LEU A 165 13.12 1.36 -9.05
N SER A 166 14.11 1.60 -8.20
CA SER A 166 14.98 2.79 -8.26
C SER A 166 15.73 2.89 -9.59
N LYS A 167 16.26 1.78 -10.11
CA LYS A 167 16.93 1.74 -11.42
C LYS A 167 15.96 2.09 -12.56
N ASP A 168 14.77 1.50 -12.56
CA ASP A 168 13.76 1.75 -13.59
C ASP A 168 13.25 3.21 -13.53
N MET A 169 13.03 3.75 -12.33
CA MET A 169 12.70 5.17 -12.14
C MET A 169 13.81 6.09 -12.66
N LYS A 170 15.08 5.81 -12.36
CA LYS A 170 16.24 6.59 -12.86
C LYS A 170 16.31 6.54 -14.39
N LYS A 171 16.15 5.36 -14.99
CA LYS A 171 16.11 5.17 -16.46
C LYS A 171 14.98 5.99 -17.11
N ASN A 172 13.84 6.11 -16.44
CA ASN A 172 12.67 6.83 -16.92
C ASN A 172 12.64 8.32 -16.52
N GLY A 173 13.77 8.88 -16.05
CA GLY A 173 13.92 10.30 -15.76
C GLY A 173 13.28 10.76 -14.45
N MET A 174 12.90 9.84 -13.56
CA MET A 174 12.26 10.13 -12.27
C MET A 174 13.27 10.15 -11.10
N ALA A 175 14.56 10.32 -11.38
CA ALA A 175 15.61 10.31 -10.35
C ALA A 175 15.41 11.36 -9.26
N ALA A 176 14.87 12.54 -9.61
CA ALA A 176 14.62 13.64 -8.66
C ALA A 176 13.44 13.39 -7.71
N ASP A 177 12.64 12.36 -7.96
CA ASP A 177 11.50 11.98 -7.13
C ASP A 177 11.85 10.87 -6.12
N ILE A 178 13.06 10.31 -6.19
CA ILE A 178 13.53 9.22 -5.32
C ILE A 178 14.01 9.78 -3.99
N ASP A 179 13.43 9.28 -2.90
CA ASP A 179 13.99 9.37 -1.56
C ASP A 179 14.66 8.04 -1.22
N GLU A 180 16.00 8.00 -1.21
CA GLU A 180 16.75 6.78 -0.89
C GLU A 180 16.77 6.45 0.62
N SER A 181 16.21 7.33 1.47
CA SER A 181 16.15 7.11 2.91
C SER A 181 14.95 6.26 3.35
N THR A 182 13.98 6.06 2.47
CA THR A 182 12.74 5.34 2.78
C THR A 182 12.34 4.35 1.69
N MET A 183 11.85 3.19 2.09
CA MET A 183 11.13 2.27 1.20
C MET A 183 10.00 1.59 1.95
N TYR A 184 9.01 1.08 1.21
CA TYR A 184 7.84 0.42 1.77
C TYR A 184 7.64 -0.96 1.13
N LEU A 185 7.17 -1.92 1.92
CA LEU A 185 6.72 -3.25 1.49
C LEU A 185 5.23 -3.38 1.77
N GLY A 186 4.43 -3.52 0.73
CA GLY A 186 3.01 -3.85 0.80
C GLY A 186 2.79 -5.35 0.63
N SER A 187 2.16 -6.00 1.61
CA SER A 187 1.77 -7.41 1.54
C SER A 187 0.25 -7.54 1.46
N TYR A 188 -0.24 -8.22 0.43
CA TYR A 188 -1.69 -8.36 0.16
C TYR A 188 -2.25 -9.72 0.58
N ASP A 189 -1.37 -10.72 0.68
CA ASP A 189 -1.78 -12.11 0.84
C ASP A 189 -1.53 -12.66 2.25
N PRO A 190 -2.44 -13.50 2.77
CA PRO A 190 -2.28 -14.12 4.07
C PRO A 190 -1.09 -15.10 4.10
N PRO A 191 -0.51 -15.41 5.28
CA PRO A 191 0.71 -16.21 5.38
C PRO A 191 0.58 -17.64 4.85
N PHE A 192 -0.63 -18.21 4.81
CA PHE A 192 -0.88 -19.58 4.30
C PHE A 192 -0.95 -19.69 2.78
N LYS A 193 -1.00 -18.57 2.03
CA LYS A 193 -1.02 -18.61 0.57
C LYS A 193 0.39 -18.89 0.03
N MET A 194 0.58 -20.04 -0.61
CA MET A 194 1.92 -20.46 -1.05
C MET A 194 2.31 -20.00 -2.47
N PHE A 195 1.36 -19.90 -3.40
CA PHE A 195 1.61 -19.58 -4.80
C PHE A 195 0.93 -18.29 -5.23
N HIS A 196 1.45 -17.64 -6.28
CA HIS A 196 0.94 -16.39 -6.86
C HIS A 196 0.68 -15.32 -5.80
N ARG A 197 1.63 -15.17 -4.89
CA ARG A 197 1.60 -14.09 -3.89
C ARG A 197 1.74 -12.75 -4.59
N HIS A 198 1.01 -11.75 -4.12
CA HIS A 198 1.08 -10.35 -4.52
C HIS A 198 1.74 -9.58 -3.39
N ASN A 199 2.96 -9.13 -3.65
CA ASN A 199 3.64 -8.15 -2.83
C ASN A 199 4.07 -6.98 -3.70
N GLU A 200 4.28 -5.85 -3.05
CA GLU A 200 4.73 -4.62 -3.70
C GLU A 200 5.85 -4.01 -2.88
N VAL A 201 6.86 -3.48 -3.57
CA VAL A 201 7.75 -2.49 -2.96
C VAL A 201 7.45 -1.12 -3.54
N SER A 202 7.61 -0.09 -2.73
CA SER A 202 7.31 1.27 -3.16
C SER A 202 8.18 2.34 -2.52
N MET A 203 8.19 3.50 -3.17
CA MET A 203 8.85 4.73 -2.71
C MET A 203 7.89 5.90 -2.90
N ILE A 204 7.61 6.62 -1.82
CA ILE A 204 6.80 7.84 -1.88
C ILE A 204 7.62 8.92 -2.60
N LYS A 205 6.96 9.66 -3.50
CA LYS A 205 7.57 10.79 -4.20
C LYS A 205 8.12 11.80 -3.20
N ALA A 206 9.40 12.13 -3.30
CA ALA A 206 10.05 13.13 -2.45
C ALA A 206 9.29 14.48 -2.46
N LYS A 207 9.09 15.07 -1.28
CA LYS A 207 8.58 16.44 -1.15
C LYS A 207 9.71 17.39 -1.57
N LYS A 208 9.45 18.23 -2.58
CA LYS A 208 10.36 19.29 -3.03
C LYS A 208 10.21 20.53 -2.17
#